data_AF-A0A975M181-F1
#
_entry.id   AF-A0A975M181-F1
#
_cell.length_a   1.000
_cell.length_b   1.000
_cell.length_c   1.000
_cell.angle_alpha   90.00
_cell.angle_beta   90.00
_cell.angle_gamma   90.00
#
_symmetry.space_group_name_H-M   'P 1'
#
loop_
_entity.id
_entity.type
_entity.pdbx_description
1 polymer ?
#
loop_
_entity_poly.entity_id
_entity_poly.type
_entity_poly.pdbx_seq_one_letter_code
_entity_poly.pdbx_strand_id
1 'polypeptide(L)'
;MKFNEEFYEKLATPVSQSEDEKCRKAIDDVVDALKRGGWSRINKKDKYDFIGESNTAYKTTLNLDDKKVRIIIQGSYANSTNVRRESDVDVAVILLSTFRTKYRDGISDENYGFYTATYGLDQFREDIFNILNIQLPKTIDKKCKSIKIEESNNTVPTDVVPAIQKRDYTRDYKSDETNYIGSIVIKDLRNDYEITNYPEQHIIEGVKKNSKTHKRYKKIVRIFKQLKIKAADFGYPLGENTSSFLIESMVFNVPDVNFKNTNSLKSIVENVIKYWNNNITAMEKEFVEANNIKKLFQSDSRINGKNRFISAINSWLEV
;
A
#
# COMPACT_ATOMS: atom_id res chain seq x y z
N MET A 1 28.46 -10.79 -6.34
CA MET A 1 27.42 -10.37 -7.30
C MET A 1 28.01 -9.88 -8.62
N LYS A 2 27.48 -10.37 -9.76
CA LYS A 2 28.04 -10.16 -11.11
C LYS A 2 27.94 -8.75 -11.70
N PHE A 3 27.02 -7.90 -11.23
CA PHE A 3 26.89 -6.51 -11.70
C PHE A 3 27.68 -5.52 -10.83
N ASN A 4 28.06 -4.37 -11.42
CA ASN A 4 28.79 -3.28 -10.76
C ASN A 4 27.84 -2.34 -9.99
N GLU A 5 28.39 -1.35 -9.26
CA GLU A 5 27.61 -0.38 -8.48
C GLU A 5 26.63 0.43 -9.32
N GLU A 6 27.09 0.93 -10.48
CA GLU A 6 26.30 1.78 -11.40
C GLU A 6 25.00 1.09 -11.84
N PHE A 7 25.01 -0.23 -11.99
CA PHE A 7 23.81 -1.01 -12.26
C PHE A 7 22.76 -0.83 -11.15
N TYR A 8 23.15 -0.95 -9.87
CA TYR A 8 22.21 -0.83 -8.75
C TYR A 8 21.76 0.62 -8.54
N GLU A 9 22.63 1.60 -8.77
CA GLU A 9 22.27 3.02 -8.74
C GLU A 9 21.18 3.33 -9.77
N LYS A 10 21.33 2.84 -11.01
CA LYS A 10 20.30 2.96 -12.05
C LYS A 10 18.97 2.35 -11.60
N LEU A 11 18.98 1.17 -10.98
CA LEU A 11 17.76 0.52 -10.48
C LEU A 11 17.11 1.24 -9.29
N ALA A 12 17.88 1.98 -8.50
CA ALA A 12 17.38 2.74 -7.35
C ALA A 12 16.72 4.07 -7.73
N THR A 13 16.84 4.51 -8.99
CA THR A 13 16.27 5.78 -9.47
C THR A 13 14.75 5.78 -9.32
N PRO A 14 14.14 6.83 -8.76
CA PRO A 14 12.68 6.98 -8.76
C PRO A 14 12.15 7.19 -10.19
N VAL A 15 10.82 7.19 -10.33
CA VAL A 15 10.18 7.58 -11.59
C VAL A 15 10.54 9.03 -11.97
N SER A 16 10.38 9.34 -13.25
CA SER A 16 10.62 10.69 -13.79
C SER A 16 9.62 11.71 -13.23
N GLN A 17 9.96 13.00 -13.34
CA GLN A 17 9.06 14.09 -12.94
C GLN A 17 7.74 14.06 -13.72
N SER A 18 7.78 13.77 -15.03
CA SER A 18 6.57 13.67 -15.84
C SER A 18 5.67 12.50 -15.43
N GLU A 19 6.24 11.37 -15.01
CA GLU A 19 5.47 10.27 -14.40
C GLU A 19 4.84 10.68 -13.07
N ASP A 20 5.57 11.44 -12.22
CA ASP A 20 5.03 11.98 -10.96
C ASP A 20 3.82 12.90 -11.20
N GLU A 21 3.91 13.78 -12.19
CA GLU A 21 2.83 14.69 -12.58
C GLU A 21 1.59 13.92 -13.07
N LYS A 22 1.78 12.87 -13.88
CA LYS A 22 0.68 11.99 -14.32
C LYS A 22 0.03 11.27 -13.14
N CYS A 23 0.81 10.80 -12.16
CA CYS A 23 0.28 10.17 -10.95
C CYS A 23 -0.58 11.14 -10.15
N ARG A 24 -0.07 12.36 -9.89
CA ARG A 24 -0.82 13.41 -9.16
C ARG A 24 -2.11 13.78 -9.87
N LYS A 25 -2.07 13.94 -11.19
CA LYS A 25 -3.29 14.23 -11.97
C LYS A 25 -4.31 13.09 -11.87
N ALA A 26 -3.87 11.83 -11.89
CA ALA A 26 -4.77 10.69 -11.76
C ALA A 26 -5.51 10.69 -10.41
N ILE A 27 -4.82 11.10 -9.33
CA ILE A 27 -5.41 11.28 -7.99
C ILE A 27 -6.40 12.45 -7.97
N ASP A 28 -6.04 13.57 -8.58
CA ASP A 28 -6.91 14.74 -8.70
C ASP A 28 -8.20 14.40 -9.44
N ASP A 29 -8.13 13.61 -10.52
CA ASP A 29 -9.30 13.16 -11.29
C ASP A 29 -10.31 12.41 -10.40
N VAL A 30 -9.84 11.54 -9.49
CA VAL A 30 -10.71 10.83 -8.53
C VAL A 30 -11.37 11.81 -7.56
N VAL A 31 -10.58 12.69 -6.93
CA VAL A 31 -11.10 13.64 -5.93
C VAL A 31 -12.12 14.59 -6.57
N ASP A 32 -11.82 15.10 -7.76
CA ASP A 32 -12.71 16.03 -8.45
C ASP A 32 -13.96 15.32 -9.03
N ALA A 33 -13.87 14.05 -9.42
CA ALA A 33 -15.05 13.26 -9.77
C ALA A 33 -16.00 13.10 -8.57
N LEU A 34 -15.48 12.76 -7.38
CA LEU A 34 -16.29 12.75 -6.16
C LEU A 34 -16.91 14.12 -5.89
N LYS A 35 -16.15 15.21 -6.07
CA LYS A 35 -16.69 16.56 -5.86
C LYS A 35 -17.82 16.92 -6.82
N ARG A 36 -17.69 16.56 -8.11
CA ARG A 36 -18.78 16.74 -9.09
C ARG A 36 -19.99 15.85 -8.77
N GLY A 37 -19.77 14.71 -8.11
CA GLY A 37 -20.81 13.86 -7.52
C GLY A 37 -21.44 14.41 -6.24
N GLY A 38 -21.16 15.65 -5.83
CA GLY A 38 -21.79 16.33 -4.69
C GLY A 38 -20.94 16.36 -3.41
N TRP A 39 -19.84 15.61 -3.36
CA TRP A 39 -18.98 15.58 -2.17
C TRP A 39 -18.24 16.91 -1.97
N SER A 40 -18.24 17.44 -0.75
CA SER A 40 -17.58 18.70 -0.42
C SER A 40 -16.40 18.48 0.50
N ARG A 41 -15.37 19.33 0.43
CA ARG A 41 -14.22 19.21 1.34
C ARG A 41 -14.52 19.84 2.70
N ILE A 42 -14.16 19.14 3.77
CA ILE A 42 -14.39 19.63 5.15
C ILE A 42 -13.44 20.78 5.52
N ASN A 43 -12.16 20.70 5.14
CA ASN A 43 -11.17 21.75 5.40
C ASN A 43 -10.80 22.47 4.09
N LYS A 44 -11.08 23.77 3.99
CA LYS A 44 -10.84 24.56 2.77
C LYS A 44 -9.42 25.14 2.66
N LYS A 45 -8.60 25.09 3.73
CA LYS A 45 -7.27 25.72 3.74
C LYS A 45 -6.24 25.00 2.87
N ASP A 46 -6.17 23.69 2.96
CA ASP A 46 -5.18 22.89 2.23
C ASP A 46 -5.83 21.90 1.25
N LYS A 47 -5.14 21.64 0.13
CA LYS A 47 -5.63 20.66 -0.86
C LYS A 47 -5.62 19.24 -0.27
N TYR A 48 -4.54 18.92 0.42
CA TYR A 48 -4.25 17.60 0.97
C TYR A 48 -3.45 17.71 2.26
N ASP A 49 -3.68 16.78 3.18
CA ASP A 49 -2.86 16.58 4.37
C ASP A 49 -1.84 15.46 4.11
N PHE A 50 -0.58 15.65 4.48
CA PHE A 50 0.41 14.58 4.37
C PHE A 50 0.22 13.49 5.43
N ILE A 51 0.59 12.25 5.09
CA ILE A 51 0.54 11.11 6.01
C ILE A 51 1.92 10.94 6.66
N GLY A 52 1.99 11.26 7.95
CA GLY A 52 3.27 11.32 8.66
C GLY A 52 4.21 12.34 8.03
N GLU A 53 5.48 11.98 7.89
CA GLU A 53 6.51 12.83 7.23
C GLU A 53 6.66 12.51 5.73
N SER A 54 5.67 11.88 5.09
CA SER A 54 5.72 11.57 3.66
C SER A 54 5.45 12.80 2.81
N ASN A 55 6.14 12.92 1.67
CA ASN A 55 5.89 13.95 0.65
C ASN A 55 5.11 13.43 -0.58
N THR A 56 4.91 12.11 -0.68
CA THR A 56 4.18 11.43 -1.77
C THR A 56 2.91 10.76 -1.30
N ALA A 57 2.70 10.65 0.02
CA ALA A 57 1.50 10.08 0.60
C ALA A 57 0.69 11.16 1.30
N TYR A 58 -0.53 11.37 0.80
CA TYR A 58 -1.42 12.38 1.31
C TYR A 58 -2.87 11.89 1.33
N LYS A 59 -3.69 12.60 2.11
CA LYS A 59 -5.09 12.32 2.33
C LYS A 59 -5.94 13.58 2.21
N THR A 60 -7.21 13.41 1.90
CA THR A 60 -8.21 14.47 2.00
C THR A 60 -9.51 13.89 2.54
N THR A 61 -10.32 14.71 3.18
CA THR A 61 -11.60 14.28 3.74
C THR A 61 -12.72 15.06 3.11
N LEU A 62 -13.71 14.34 2.59
CA LEU A 62 -14.91 14.89 1.98
C LEU A 62 -16.15 14.48 2.77
N ASN A 63 -17.22 15.25 2.66
CA ASN A 63 -18.54 14.97 3.22
C ASN A 63 -19.63 15.10 2.15
N LEU A 64 -20.68 14.30 2.30
CA LEU A 64 -21.91 14.38 1.53
C LEU A 64 -23.04 14.02 2.50
N ASP A 65 -23.88 14.99 2.83
CA ASP A 65 -24.91 14.88 3.87
C ASP A 65 -24.33 14.37 5.21
N ASP A 66 -24.83 13.23 5.70
CA ASP A 66 -24.40 12.52 6.90
C ASP A 66 -23.15 11.64 6.69
N LYS A 67 -22.71 11.48 5.44
CA LYS A 67 -21.58 10.61 5.08
C LYS A 67 -20.29 11.38 5.06
N LYS A 68 -19.24 10.70 5.48
CA LYS A 68 -17.87 11.21 5.49
C LYS A 68 -16.94 10.20 4.88
N VAL A 69 -16.09 10.64 3.95
CA VAL A 69 -15.07 9.79 3.33
C VAL A 69 -13.69 10.39 3.51
N ARG A 70 -12.71 9.53 3.68
CA ARG A 70 -11.29 9.86 3.59
C ARG A 70 -10.72 9.23 2.34
N ILE A 71 -10.12 10.04 1.49
CA ILE A 71 -9.38 9.59 0.32
C ILE A 71 -7.91 9.56 0.71
N ILE A 72 -7.25 8.43 0.48
CA ILE A 72 -5.84 8.21 0.81
C ILE A 72 -5.13 7.63 -0.39
N ILE A 73 -3.95 8.13 -0.71
CA ILE A 73 -3.07 7.46 -1.65
C ILE A 73 -2.32 6.35 -0.92
N GLN A 74 -2.27 5.19 -1.55
CA GLN A 74 -1.54 4.03 -1.04
C GLN A 74 -0.65 3.44 -2.13
N GLY A 75 -0.10 2.25 -1.84
CA GLY A 75 0.70 1.51 -2.80
C GLY A 75 2.08 2.12 -3.05
N SER A 76 2.64 1.76 -4.20
CA SER A 76 4.06 2.03 -4.48
C SER A 76 4.37 3.53 -4.66
N TYR A 77 3.42 4.30 -5.20
CA TYR A 77 3.55 5.75 -5.34
C TYR A 77 3.58 6.45 -3.97
N ALA A 78 2.62 6.17 -3.08
CA ALA A 78 2.60 6.71 -1.72
C ALA A 78 3.87 6.33 -0.93
N ASN A 79 4.34 5.09 -1.11
CA ASN A 79 5.55 4.60 -0.46
C ASN A 79 6.84 5.04 -1.17
N SER A 80 6.79 5.77 -2.28
CA SER A 80 7.95 6.17 -3.09
C SER A 80 8.83 4.96 -3.48
N THR A 81 8.20 3.82 -3.71
CA THR A 81 8.81 2.54 -4.14
C THR A 81 8.32 2.11 -5.54
N ASN A 82 7.67 3.03 -6.26
CA ASN A 82 7.26 2.84 -7.65
C ASN A 82 8.47 2.73 -8.59
N VAL A 83 8.30 1.96 -9.65
CA VAL A 83 9.29 1.70 -10.70
C VAL A 83 8.59 1.88 -12.05
N ARG A 84 9.31 2.27 -13.12
CA ARG A 84 8.70 2.69 -14.40
C ARG A 84 7.69 1.70 -15.01
N ARG A 85 7.89 0.40 -14.82
CA ARG A 85 6.98 -0.65 -15.33
C ARG A 85 5.75 -0.92 -14.43
N GLU A 86 5.66 -0.26 -13.28
CA GLU A 86 4.57 -0.36 -12.30
C GLU A 86 4.08 1.05 -11.94
N SER A 87 3.52 1.75 -12.93
CA SER A 87 3.12 3.16 -12.80
C SER A 87 1.71 3.37 -12.26
N ASP A 88 0.96 2.29 -11.98
CA ASP A 88 -0.41 2.38 -11.49
C ASP A 88 -0.46 3.08 -10.13
N VAL A 89 -1.50 3.87 -9.91
CA VAL A 89 -1.73 4.55 -8.63
C VAL A 89 -2.90 3.93 -7.90
N ASP A 90 -2.68 3.60 -6.63
CA ASP A 90 -3.72 3.08 -5.75
C ASP A 90 -4.33 4.21 -4.91
N VAL A 91 -5.65 4.40 -5.01
CA VAL A 91 -6.41 5.39 -4.24
C VAL A 91 -7.45 4.70 -3.38
N ALA A 92 -7.26 4.67 -2.06
CA ALA A 92 -8.28 4.20 -1.13
C ALA A 92 -9.33 5.29 -0.90
N VAL A 93 -10.61 4.98 -1.14
CA VAL A 93 -11.74 5.84 -0.78
C VAL A 93 -12.47 5.17 0.37
N ILE A 94 -12.35 5.75 1.57
CA ILE A 94 -12.72 5.09 2.82
C ILE A 94 -13.91 5.80 3.45
N LEU A 95 -15.03 5.10 3.56
CA LEU A 95 -16.18 5.58 4.33
C LEU A 95 -15.84 5.56 5.83
N LEU A 96 -16.04 6.71 6.48
CA LEU A 96 -15.78 6.93 7.91
C LEU A 96 -17.06 6.94 8.75
N SER A 97 -18.20 7.26 8.15
CA SER A 97 -19.51 7.32 8.83
C SER A 97 -20.06 5.92 9.16
N THR A 98 -19.77 4.93 8.32
CA THR A 98 -19.99 3.50 8.63
C THR A 98 -18.65 2.83 8.84
N PHE A 99 -18.54 2.02 9.90
CA PHE A 99 -17.30 1.32 10.24
C PHE A 99 -17.57 -0.10 10.77
N ARG A 100 -16.55 -0.96 10.70
CA ARG A 100 -16.51 -2.24 11.43
C ARG A 100 -15.87 -2.04 12.79
N THR A 101 -16.31 -2.80 13.76
CA THR A 101 -15.77 -2.76 15.12
C THR A 101 -15.10 -4.08 15.46
N LYS A 102 -14.13 -4.02 16.38
CA LYS A 102 -13.52 -5.20 17.01
C LYS A 102 -13.28 -4.86 18.46
N TYR A 103 -13.78 -5.72 19.34
CA TYR A 103 -13.75 -5.52 20.78
C TYR A 103 -12.98 -6.61 21.49
N ARG A 104 -12.66 -6.34 22.76
CA ARG A 104 -12.29 -7.37 23.74
C ARG A 104 -13.53 -8.16 24.17
N ASP A 105 -13.30 -9.32 24.77
CA ASP A 105 -14.37 -10.18 25.26
C ASP A 105 -15.29 -9.42 26.25
N GLY A 106 -16.59 -9.63 26.10
CA GLY A 106 -17.62 -9.01 26.93
C GLY A 106 -17.93 -7.54 26.60
N ILE A 107 -17.37 -6.98 25.53
CA ILE A 107 -17.67 -5.61 25.07
C ILE A 107 -18.30 -5.64 23.68
N SER A 108 -19.25 -4.74 23.46
CA SER A 108 -20.03 -4.63 22.23
C SER A 108 -20.24 -3.17 21.81
N ASP A 109 -20.93 -2.98 20.68
CA ASP A 109 -21.35 -1.67 20.19
C ASP A 109 -22.18 -0.88 21.22
N GLU A 110 -22.97 -1.57 22.06
CA GLU A 110 -23.81 -0.94 23.09
C GLU A 110 -22.97 -0.16 24.12
N ASN A 111 -21.80 -0.68 24.49
CA ASN A 111 -20.91 0.00 25.44
C ASN A 111 -20.40 1.34 24.94
N TYR A 112 -20.32 1.51 23.61
CA TYR A 112 -19.87 2.73 22.96
C TYR A 112 -21.03 3.59 22.45
N GLY A 113 -22.29 3.14 22.61
CA GLY A 113 -23.46 3.83 22.05
C GLY A 113 -23.52 3.76 20.52
N PHE A 114 -22.85 2.80 19.89
CA PHE A 114 -22.92 2.61 18.45
C PHE A 114 -24.18 1.83 18.07
N TYR A 115 -24.63 2.01 16.83
CA TYR A 115 -25.78 1.34 16.26
C TYR A 115 -25.46 0.80 14.86
N THR A 116 -26.22 -0.20 14.42
CA THR A 116 -26.05 -0.79 13.09
C THR A 116 -26.46 0.18 12.00
N ALA A 117 -25.54 0.50 11.09
CA ALA A 117 -25.82 1.31 9.91
C ALA A 117 -26.54 0.51 8.81
N THR A 118 -27.48 1.14 8.12
CA THR A 118 -28.18 0.57 6.95
C THR A 118 -27.38 0.72 5.66
N TYR A 119 -26.44 1.67 5.61
CA TYR A 119 -25.56 1.93 4.49
C TYR A 119 -24.19 1.31 4.71
N GLY A 120 -23.82 0.31 3.91
CA GLY A 120 -22.62 -0.51 4.07
C GLY A 120 -21.64 -0.44 2.91
N LEU A 121 -20.61 -1.30 2.97
CA LEU A 121 -19.51 -1.35 2.00
C LEU A 121 -19.98 -1.66 0.57
N ASP A 122 -20.98 -2.52 0.40
CA ASP A 122 -21.50 -2.89 -0.92
C ASP A 122 -22.20 -1.71 -1.60
N GLN A 123 -23.13 -1.05 -0.91
CA GLN A 123 -23.78 0.15 -1.42
C GLN A 123 -22.77 1.27 -1.70
N PHE A 124 -21.82 1.47 -0.78
CA PHE A 124 -20.78 2.47 -0.94
C PHE A 124 -19.90 2.22 -2.17
N ARG A 125 -19.51 0.97 -2.42
CA ARG A 125 -18.74 0.60 -3.60
C ARG A 125 -19.48 0.93 -4.89
N GLU A 126 -20.77 0.63 -4.95
CA GLU A 126 -21.63 0.92 -6.11
C GLU A 126 -21.78 2.42 -6.34
N ASP A 127 -21.97 3.22 -5.29
CA ASP A 127 -22.06 4.67 -5.39
C ASP A 127 -20.75 5.28 -5.92
N ILE A 128 -19.59 4.84 -5.39
CA ILE A 128 -18.29 5.30 -5.89
C ILE A 128 -18.10 4.92 -7.37
N PHE A 129 -18.46 3.70 -7.76
CA PHE A 129 -18.41 3.29 -9.17
C PHE A 129 -19.27 4.19 -10.05
N ASN A 130 -20.53 4.41 -9.68
CA ASN A 130 -21.47 5.21 -10.46
C ASN A 130 -20.99 6.65 -10.59
N ILE A 131 -20.49 7.25 -9.51
CA ILE A 131 -19.90 8.60 -9.54
C ILE A 131 -18.72 8.65 -10.52
N LEU A 132 -17.77 7.72 -10.43
CA LEU A 132 -16.61 7.71 -11.32
C LEU A 132 -17.03 7.52 -12.78
N ASN A 133 -17.97 6.61 -13.06
CA ASN A 133 -18.45 6.30 -14.40
C ASN A 133 -19.22 7.46 -15.04
N ILE A 134 -19.96 8.25 -14.26
CA ILE A 134 -20.68 9.43 -14.76
C ILE A 134 -19.74 10.61 -14.94
N GLN A 135 -18.80 10.82 -14.00
CA GLN A 135 -18.05 12.06 -13.88
C GLN A 135 -16.70 12.06 -14.61
N LEU A 136 -16.22 10.90 -15.08
CA LEU A 136 -14.96 10.79 -15.81
C LEU A 136 -15.21 10.35 -17.25
N PRO A 137 -14.65 11.04 -18.24
CA PRO A 137 -14.70 10.63 -19.64
C PRO A 137 -13.64 9.54 -19.92
N LYS A 138 -13.66 8.45 -19.13
CA LYS A 138 -12.71 7.34 -19.20
C LYS A 138 -13.44 6.02 -19.03
N THR A 139 -12.86 4.94 -19.52
CA THR A 139 -13.34 3.59 -19.23
C THR A 139 -13.14 3.27 -17.75
N ILE A 140 -14.22 2.84 -17.10
CA ILE A 140 -14.24 2.46 -15.68
C ILE A 140 -14.62 0.98 -15.57
N ASP A 141 -13.71 0.18 -15.03
CA ASP A 141 -13.87 -1.26 -14.89
C ASP A 141 -14.04 -1.66 -13.42
N LYS A 142 -15.07 -2.45 -13.11
CA LYS A 142 -15.14 -3.13 -11.81
C LYS A 142 -14.18 -4.32 -11.80
N LYS A 143 -13.15 -4.25 -10.95
CA LYS A 143 -12.29 -5.40 -10.62
C LYS A 143 -12.76 -6.04 -9.31
N CYS A 144 -12.14 -7.15 -8.91
CA CYS A 144 -12.58 -7.89 -7.71
C CYS A 144 -12.39 -7.12 -6.41
N LYS A 145 -11.39 -6.22 -6.33
CA LYS A 145 -11.03 -5.47 -5.11
C LYS A 145 -11.02 -3.96 -5.32
N SER A 146 -10.81 -3.52 -6.55
CA SER A 146 -10.74 -2.11 -6.96
C SER A 146 -11.74 -1.80 -8.06
N ILE A 147 -11.91 -0.52 -8.36
CA ILE A 147 -12.52 0.02 -9.56
C ILE A 147 -11.35 0.63 -10.35
N LYS A 148 -11.05 0.06 -11.51
CA LYS A 148 -9.93 0.49 -12.34
C LYS A 148 -10.40 1.60 -13.28
N ILE A 149 -9.65 2.70 -13.28
CA ILE A 149 -9.77 3.79 -14.23
C ILE A 149 -8.65 3.62 -15.25
N GLU A 150 -9.01 3.49 -16.53
CA GLU A 150 -8.01 3.38 -17.58
C GLU A 150 -7.16 4.65 -17.73
N GLU A 151 -5.96 4.48 -18.28
CA GLU A 151 -5.03 5.59 -18.49
C GLU A 151 -5.52 6.59 -19.53
N SER A 152 -4.84 7.73 -19.59
CA SER A 152 -4.99 8.71 -20.66
C SER A 152 -3.62 9.31 -21.01
N ASN A 153 -3.55 10.17 -22.02
CA ASN A 153 -2.29 10.84 -22.38
C ASN A 153 -1.60 11.52 -21.18
N ASN A 154 -2.39 12.00 -20.20
CA ASN A 154 -1.93 12.79 -19.07
C ASN A 154 -2.10 12.09 -17.71
N THR A 155 -2.56 10.83 -17.66
CA THR A 155 -2.74 10.09 -16.40
C THR A 155 -2.37 8.63 -16.57
N VAL A 156 -1.78 8.05 -15.54
CA VAL A 156 -1.55 6.59 -15.45
C VAL A 156 -2.83 5.85 -15.08
N PRO A 157 -2.89 4.50 -15.22
CA PRO A 157 -4.01 3.73 -14.70
C PRO A 157 -4.17 3.94 -13.19
N THR A 158 -5.41 3.95 -12.71
CA THR A 158 -5.70 4.19 -11.28
C THR A 158 -6.63 3.12 -10.74
N ASP A 159 -6.20 2.45 -9.67
CA ASP A 159 -7.00 1.52 -8.90
C ASP A 159 -7.65 2.26 -7.72
N VAL A 160 -8.95 2.55 -7.85
CA VAL A 160 -9.75 3.09 -6.76
C VAL A 160 -10.21 1.93 -5.88
N VAL A 161 -9.92 1.96 -4.59
CA VAL A 161 -10.28 0.91 -3.63
C VAL A 161 -11.33 1.45 -2.66
N PRO A 162 -12.63 1.19 -2.91
CA PRO A 162 -13.69 1.45 -1.96
C PRO A 162 -13.48 0.60 -0.70
N ALA A 163 -13.49 1.26 0.44
CA ALA A 163 -13.29 0.63 1.74
C ALA A 163 -14.17 1.29 2.80
N ILE A 164 -14.38 0.59 3.91
CA ILE A 164 -14.96 1.17 5.13
C ILE A 164 -13.89 1.16 6.22
N GLN A 165 -13.97 2.09 7.16
CA GLN A 165 -13.08 2.09 8.31
C GLN A 165 -13.35 0.85 9.18
N LYS A 166 -12.30 0.33 9.81
CA LYS A 166 -12.42 -0.60 10.93
C LYS A 166 -11.71 -0.03 12.15
N ARG A 167 -12.37 -0.13 13.30
CA ARG A 167 -11.91 0.39 14.58
C ARG A 167 -11.66 -0.77 15.53
N ASP A 168 -10.40 -0.98 15.91
CA ASP A 168 -10.01 -2.00 16.89
C ASP A 168 -9.89 -1.36 18.28
N TYR A 169 -10.87 -1.67 19.13
CA TYR A 169 -10.98 -1.22 20.52
C TYR A 169 -10.51 -2.29 21.52
N THR A 170 -9.83 -3.35 21.08
CA THR A 170 -9.40 -4.44 21.98
C THR A 170 -8.50 -4.01 23.13
N ARG A 171 -7.85 -2.83 23.01
CA ARG A 171 -7.00 -2.23 24.04
C ARG A 171 -7.66 -1.07 24.77
N ASP A 172 -8.93 -0.82 24.53
CA ASP A 172 -9.69 0.19 25.24
C ASP A 172 -10.44 -0.41 26.44
N TYR A 173 -10.25 0.22 27.60
CA TYR A 173 -10.84 -0.18 28.87
C TYR A 173 -11.77 0.90 29.44
N LYS A 174 -11.97 2.00 28.70
CA LYS A 174 -12.78 3.15 29.14
C LYS A 174 -14.05 3.37 28.31
N SER A 175 -14.27 2.57 27.27
CA SER A 175 -15.35 2.77 26.31
C SER A 175 -15.28 4.15 25.65
N ASP A 176 -14.06 4.57 25.32
CA ASP A 176 -13.79 5.83 24.62
C ASP A 176 -13.82 5.59 23.11
N GLU A 177 -14.82 6.16 22.43
CA GLU A 177 -15.01 6.02 20.98
C GLU A 177 -13.84 6.52 20.12
N THR A 178 -12.93 7.29 20.71
CA THR A 178 -11.73 7.82 20.04
C THR A 178 -10.50 6.94 20.25
N ASN A 179 -10.53 6.03 21.23
CA ASN A 179 -9.39 5.21 21.63
C ASN A 179 -9.32 3.88 20.84
N TYR A 180 -9.14 3.97 19.52
CA TYR A 180 -9.02 2.79 18.66
C TYR A 180 -7.78 2.80 17.77
N ILE A 181 -7.36 1.60 17.37
CA ILE A 181 -6.41 1.42 16.27
C ILE A 181 -7.23 1.33 14.97
N GLY A 182 -7.05 2.31 14.08
CA GLY A 182 -7.78 2.38 12.81
C GLY A 182 -7.17 1.49 11.73
N SER A 183 -8.01 0.79 10.97
CA SER A 183 -7.64 0.07 9.76
C SER A 183 -8.73 0.26 8.70
N ILE A 184 -8.61 -0.39 7.55
CA ILE A 184 -9.64 -0.41 6.52
C ILE A 184 -10.11 -1.81 6.24
N VAL A 185 -11.34 -1.94 5.74
CA VAL A 185 -11.91 -3.19 5.25
C VAL A 185 -12.29 -3.04 3.80
N ILE A 186 -11.84 -3.99 2.98
CA ILE A 186 -12.06 -4.08 1.53
C ILE A 186 -12.76 -5.41 1.25
N LYS A 187 -13.75 -5.43 0.35
CA LYS A 187 -14.40 -6.67 -0.08
C LYS A 187 -13.65 -7.30 -1.25
N ASP A 188 -13.37 -8.60 -1.18
CA ASP A 188 -12.90 -9.41 -2.31
C ASP A 188 -14.10 -10.07 -2.99
N LEU A 189 -14.56 -9.50 -4.10
CA LEU A 189 -15.72 -10.01 -4.83
C LEU A 189 -15.50 -11.38 -5.46
N ARG A 190 -14.24 -11.81 -5.65
CA ARG A 190 -13.95 -13.13 -6.24
C ARG A 190 -14.27 -14.26 -5.26
N ASN A 191 -13.96 -14.03 -4.00
CA ASN A 191 -13.98 -15.04 -2.95
C ASN A 191 -15.04 -14.74 -1.87
N ASP A 192 -15.77 -13.64 -2.04
CA ASP A 192 -16.82 -13.12 -1.15
C ASP A 192 -16.41 -13.03 0.33
N TYR A 193 -15.27 -12.39 0.61
CA TYR A 193 -14.84 -12.13 1.97
C TYR A 193 -14.23 -10.74 2.16
N GLU A 194 -14.21 -10.29 3.42
CA GLU A 194 -13.63 -9.01 3.84
C GLU A 194 -12.13 -9.13 4.18
N ILE A 195 -11.32 -8.26 3.58
CA ILE A 195 -9.89 -8.12 3.84
C ILE A 195 -9.67 -6.88 4.71
N THR A 196 -9.09 -7.06 5.90
CA THR A 196 -8.59 -5.93 6.70
C THR A 196 -7.22 -5.49 6.18
N ASN A 197 -6.96 -4.19 5.97
CA ASN A 197 -5.64 -3.66 5.60
C ASN A 197 -5.24 -2.41 6.41
N TYR A 198 -3.96 -2.05 6.39
CA TYR A 198 -3.36 -0.97 7.19
C TYR A 198 -2.51 0.00 6.35
N PRO A 199 -3.08 0.68 5.34
CA PRO A 199 -2.30 1.50 4.41
C PRO A 199 -1.65 2.71 5.08
N GLU A 200 -2.33 3.38 6.02
CA GLU A 200 -1.74 4.53 6.73
C GLU A 200 -0.52 4.09 7.56
N GLN A 201 -0.62 2.98 8.31
CA GLN A 201 0.50 2.45 9.10
C GLN A 201 1.64 1.96 8.22
N HIS A 202 1.36 1.30 7.10
CA HIS A 202 2.38 0.92 6.13
C HIS A 202 3.22 2.14 5.71
N ILE A 203 2.56 3.22 5.31
CA ILE A 203 3.24 4.45 4.88
C ILE A 203 4.08 5.03 6.02
N ILE A 204 3.51 5.14 7.23
CA ILE A 204 4.18 5.69 8.41
C ILE A 204 5.43 4.87 8.76
N GLU A 205 5.31 3.55 8.83
CA GLU A 205 6.43 2.66 9.19
C GLU A 205 7.50 2.63 8.10
N GLY A 206 7.10 2.66 6.82
CA GLY A 206 8.01 2.80 5.69
C GLY A 206 8.80 4.10 5.72
N VAL A 207 8.17 5.23 6.06
CA VAL A 207 8.84 6.53 6.25
C VAL A 207 9.83 6.48 7.42
N LYS A 208 9.41 5.94 8.57
CA LYS A 208 10.28 5.77 9.75
C LYS A 208 11.52 4.95 9.42
N LYS A 209 11.35 3.77 8.80
CA LYS A 209 12.47 2.91 8.41
C LYS A 209 13.38 3.59 7.39
N ASN A 210 12.80 4.29 6.41
CA ASN A 210 13.59 5.03 5.44
C ASN A 210 14.41 6.15 6.09
N SER A 211 13.86 6.86 7.07
CA SER A 211 14.59 7.86 7.84
C SER A 211 15.75 7.23 8.63
N LYS A 212 15.47 6.16 9.38
CA LYS A 212 16.47 5.45 10.19
C LYS A 212 17.64 4.90 9.36
N THR A 213 17.41 4.56 8.10
CA THR A 213 18.39 3.96 7.18
C THR A 213 19.03 4.97 6.22
N HIS A 214 19.06 6.27 6.56
CA HIS A 214 19.64 7.32 5.70
C HIS A 214 19.06 7.34 4.27
N LYS A 215 17.74 7.15 4.18
CA LYS A 215 16.96 7.10 2.93
C LYS A 215 17.32 5.93 1.99
N ARG A 216 17.97 4.88 2.51
CA ARG A 216 18.41 3.71 1.72
C ARG A 216 17.33 2.63 1.62
N TYR A 217 16.49 2.45 2.63
CA TYR A 217 15.42 1.44 2.60
C TYR A 217 14.58 1.50 1.31
N LYS A 218 14.01 2.66 0.96
CA LYS A 218 13.18 2.79 -0.26
C LYS A 218 13.99 2.58 -1.55
N LYS A 219 15.27 2.98 -1.58
CA LYS A 219 16.17 2.71 -2.73
C LYS A 219 16.33 1.20 -2.95
N ILE A 220 16.58 0.46 -1.88
CA ILE A 220 16.76 -0.98 -1.91
C ILE A 220 15.47 -1.71 -2.28
N VAL A 221 14.31 -1.25 -1.80
CA VAL A 221 13.01 -1.79 -2.25
C VAL A 221 12.86 -1.63 -3.77
N ARG A 222 13.14 -0.44 -4.34
CA ARG A 222 13.10 -0.23 -5.79
C ARG A 222 14.06 -1.13 -6.55
N ILE A 223 15.28 -1.30 -6.03
CA ILE A 223 16.26 -2.25 -6.60
C ILE A 223 15.67 -3.65 -6.66
N PHE A 224 15.17 -4.22 -5.56
CA PHE A 224 14.63 -5.58 -5.58
C PHE A 224 13.40 -5.76 -6.47
N LYS A 225 12.53 -4.74 -6.57
CA LYS A 225 11.42 -4.74 -7.53
C LYS A 225 11.91 -4.78 -8.97
N GLN A 226 12.92 -3.97 -9.31
CA GLN A 226 13.51 -3.98 -10.64
C GLN A 226 14.29 -5.27 -10.93
N LEU A 227 14.95 -5.85 -9.92
CA LEU A 227 15.63 -7.13 -10.03
C LEU A 227 14.63 -8.26 -10.31
N LYS A 228 13.45 -8.26 -9.67
CA LYS A 228 12.36 -9.19 -10.00
C LYS A 228 12.01 -9.13 -11.49
N ILE A 229 11.78 -7.92 -12.01
CA ILE A 229 11.42 -7.68 -13.41
C ILE A 229 12.53 -8.17 -14.34
N LYS A 230 13.78 -7.76 -14.09
CA LYS A 230 14.91 -8.13 -14.93
C LYS A 230 15.21 -9.64 -14.87
N ALA A 231 15.17 -10.26 -13.69
CA ALA A 231 15.36 -11.70 -13.57
C ALA A 231 14.37 -12.48 -14.46
N ALA A 232 13.11 -12.04 -14.50
CA ALA A 232 12.10 -12.60 -15.39
C ALA A 232 12.46 -12.43 -16.87
N ASP A 233 12.93 -11.24 -17.28
CA ASP A 233 13.40 -10.99 -18.66
C ASP A 233 14.60 -11.90 -19.05
N PHE A 234 15.36 -12.41 -18.07
CA PHE A 234 16.53 -13.29 -18.25
C PHE A 234 16.26 -14.78 -17.97
N GLY A 235 15.00 -15.22 -18.03
CA GLY A 235 14.65 -16.65 -17.94
C GLY A 235 14.43 -17.17 -16.52
N TYR A 236 14.31 -16.28 -15.52
CA TYR A 236 13.92 -16.62 -14.15
C TYR A 236 12.51 -16.07 -13.86
N PRO A 237 11.45 -16.64 -14.46
CA PRO A 237 10.11 -16.09 -14.34
C PRO A 237 9.61 -16.12 -12.90
N LEU A 238 9.27 -14.95 -12.38
CA LEU A 238 8.73 -14.77 -11.04
C LEU A 238 7.23 -14.49 -11.16
N GLY A 239 6.43 -15.53 -10.90
CA GLY A 239 4.97 -15.46 -11.01
C GLY A 239 4.30 -14.52 -10.00
N GLU A 240 2.98 -14.38 -10.11
CA GLU A 240 2.15 -13.43 -9.34
C GLU A 240 2.33 -13.50 -7.82
N ASN A 241 2.68 -14.68 -7.28
CA ASN A 241 2.92 -14.90 -5.85
C ASN A 241 4.12 -14.10 -5.30
N THR A 242 4.97 -13.52 -6.18
CA THR A 242 6.05 -12.61 -5.80
C THR A 242 5.61 -11.15 -5.97
N SER A 243 4.66 -10.69 -5.17
CA SER A 243 4.13 -9.32 -5.30
C SER A 243 5.13 -8.25 -4.83
N SER A 244 4.99 -7.02 -5.35
CA SER A 244 5.80 -5.88 -4.90
C SER A 244 5.65 -5.60 -3.40
N PHE A 245 4.45 -5.83 -2.85
CA PHE A 245 4.19 -5.76 -1.42
C PHE A 245 4.94 -6.84 -0.61
N LEU A 246 5.07 -8.06 -1.15
CA LEU A 246 5.87 -9.13 -0.53
C LEU A 246 7.34 -8.71 -0.45
N ILE A 247 7.90 -8.25 -1.56
CA ILE A 247 9.30 -7.80 -1.64
C ILE A 247 9.54 -6.64 -0.67
N GLU A 248 8.68 -5.62 -0.69
CA GLU A 248 8.79 -4.47 0.21
C GLU A 248 8.77 -4.90 1.68
N SER A 249 7.84 -5.78 2.06
CA SER A 249 7.76 -6.32 3.41
C SER A 249 8.98 -7.17 3.78
N MET A 250 9.52 -7.96 2.85
CA MET A 250 10.76 -8.72 3.11
C MET A 250 11.96 -7.81 3.38
N VAL A 251 12.09 -6.70 2.64
CA VAL A 251 13.15 -5.70 2.88
C VAL A 251 12.89 -4.93 4.18
N PHE A 252 11.63 -4.66 4.52
CA PHE A 252 11.24 -3.95 5.74
C PHE A 252 11.76 -4.64 7.03
N ASN A 253 11.76 -5.97 7.05
CA ASN A 253 12.19 -6.75 8.20
C ASN A 253 13.72 -6.87 8.34
N VAL A 254 14.51 -6.43 7.35
CA VAL A 254 15.96 -6.48 7.47
C VAL A 254 16.44 -5.43 8.49
N PRO A 255 17.29 -5.78 9.48
CA PRO A 255 17.77 -4.84 10.48
C PRO A 255 18.50 -3.64 9.87
N ASP A 256 18.28 -2.46 10.44
CA ASP A 256 18.77 -1.20 9.88
C ASP A 256 20.30 -1.15 9.69
N VAL A 257 21.06 -1.89 10.50
CA VAL A 257 22.54 -1.98 10.40
C VAL A 257 23.01 -2.44 9.01
N ASN A 258 22.26 -3.31 8.34
CA ASN A 258 22.58 -3.83 7.01
C ASN A 258 22.47 -2.76 5.92
N PHE A 259 21.81 -1.64 6.21
CA PHE A 259 21.71 -0.49 5.31
C PHE A 259 22.73 0.60 5.62
N LYS A 260 23.32 0.62 6.83
CA LYS A 260 24.12 1.75 7.32
C LYS A 260 25.64 1.52 7.22
N ASN A 261 26.08 0.26 7.21
CA ASN A 261 27.50 -0.12 7.24
C ASN A 261 28.30 0.22 5.97
N THR A 262 27.65 0.68 4.89
CA THR A 262 28.31 1.04 3.63
C THR A 262 27.47 2.06 2.86
N ASN A 263 28.11 2.84 1.98
CA ASN A 263 27.43 3.76 1.07
C ASN A 263 27.07 3.11 -0.27
N SER A 264 27.69 1.98 -0.62
CA SER A 264 27.43 1.23 -1.86
C SER A 264 26.07 0.54 -1.79
N LEU A 265 25.20 0.82 -2.76
CA LEU A 265 23.92 0.14 -2.93
C LEU A 265 24.13 -1.34 -3.26
N LYS A 266 25.16 -1.69 -4.05
CA LYS A 266 25.53 -3.09 -4.29
C LYS A 266 25.79 -3.82 -2.98
N SER A 267 26.65 -3.28 -2.11
CA SER A 267 26.98 -3.92 -0.84
C SER A 267 25.78 -4.01 0.10
N ILE A 268 24.85 -3.05 0.07
CA ILE A 268 23.60 -3.14 0.84
C ILE A 268 22.69 -4.25 0.29
N VAL A 269 22.60 -4.40 -1.03
CA VAL A 269 21.86 -5.51 -1.66
C VAL A 269 22.47 -6.86 -1.25
N GLU A 270 23.80 -6.97 -1.28
CA GLU A 270 24.54 -8.16 -0.80
C GLU A 270 24.20 -8.47 0.67
N ASN A 271 24.21 -7.45 1.54
CA ASN A 271 23.86 -7.61 2.96
C ASN A 271 22.41 -8.08 3.15
N VAL A 272 21.46 -7.54 2.37
CA VAL A 272 20.05 -7.94 2.43
C VAL A 272 19.86 -9.39 1.98
N ILE A 273 20.47 -9.78 0.86
CA ILE A 273 20.42 -11.16 0.36
C ILE A 273 21.04 -12.12 1.39
N LYS A 274 22.22 -11.78 1.92
CA LYS A 274 22.89 -12.56 2.97
C LYS A 274 22.01 -12.70 4.21
N TYR A 275 21.34 -11.62 4.64
CA TYR A 275 20.42 -11.67 5.76
C TYR A 275 19.26 -12.63 5.50
N TRP A 276 18.64 -12.59 4.33
CA TRP A 276 17.56 -13.52 3.97
C TRP A 276 18.05 -14.97 3.92
N ASN A 277 19.17 -15.24 3.26
CA ASN A 277 19.74 -16.59 3.16
C ASN A 277 20.05 -17.19 4.54
N ASN A 278 20.60 -16.39 5.45
CA ASN A 278 20.92 -16.83 6.81
C ASN A 278 19.67 -17.03 7.71
N ASN A 279 18.51 -16.50 7.32
CA ASN A 279 17.29 -16.50 8.13
C ASN A 279 16.08 -17.14 7.42
N ILE A 280 16.30 -17.90 6.34
CA ILE A 280 15.24 -18.34 5.41
C ILE A 280 14.02 -18.97 6.10
N THR A 281 14.25 -19.76 7.14
CA THR A 281 13.23 -20.43 7.96
C THR A 281 12.67 -19.52 9.04
N ALA A 282 13.52 -18.74 9.72
CA ALA A 282 13.10 -17.81 10.77
C ALA A 282 12.17 -16.72 10.22
N MET A 283 12.41 -16.28 8.98
CA MET A 283 11.58 -15.32 8.25
C MET A 283 10.09 -15.68 8.30
N GLU A 284 9.73 -16.96 8.13
CA GLU A 284 8.33 -17.40 8.08
C GLU A 284 7.58 -17.15 9.39
N LYS A 285 8.28 -17.24 10.52
CA LYS A 285 7.71 -17.04 11.85
C LYS A 285 7.81 -15.58 12.30
N GLU A 286 8.89 -14.90 11.93
CA GLU A 286 9.25 -13.61 12.52
C GLU A 286 8.78 -12.43 11.68
N PHE A 287 8.84 -12.53 10.34
CA PHE A 287 8.61 -11.37 9.48
C PHE A 287 7.16 -10.89 9.55
N VAL A 288 7.02 -9.58 9.60
CA VAL A 288 5.74 -8.87 9.55
C VAL A 288 5.57 -8.14 8.22
N GLU A 289 4.34 -7.85 7.83
CA GLU A 289 4.08 -6.92 6.74
C GLU A 289 4.69 -5.54 7.05
N ALA A 290 4.97 -4.73 6.03
CA ALA A 290 5.57 -3.41 6.23
C ALA A 290 4.71 -2.42 7.04
N ASN A 291 3.45 -2.75 7.32
CA ASN A 291 2.61 -2.06 8.32
C ASN A 291 2.99 -2.35 9.78
N ASN A 292 3.91 -3.29 10.03
CA ASN A 292 4.38 -3.72 11.35
C ASN A 292 3.27 -4.26 12.27
N ILE A 293 2.18 -4.78 11.70
CA ILE A 293 1.02 -5.29 12.45
C ILE A 293 0.77 -6.77 12.18
N LYS A 294 0.70 -7.17 10.90
CA LYS A 294 0.38 -8.55 10.52
C LYS A 294 1.63 -9.37 10.26
N LYS A 295 1.57 -10.69 10.50
CA LYS A 295 2.60 -11.63 10.01
C LYS A 295 2.63 -11.64 8.48
N LEU A 296 3.82 -11.69 7.88
CA LEU A 296 3.98 -11.64 6.41
C LEU A 296 3.64 -12.99 5.74
N PHE A 297 4.04 -14.08 6.38
CA PHE A 297 3.92 -15.44 5.84
C PHE A 297 2.77 -16.19 6.51
N GLN A 298 1.56 -15.92 6.04
CA GLN A 298 0.32 -16.53 6.54
C GLN A 298 -0.25 -17.60 5.60
N SER A 299 0.39 -17.85 4.46
CA SER A 299 -0.07 -18.82 3.47
C SER A 299 1.10 -19.42 2.68
N ASP A 300 0.89 -20.64 2.17
CA ASP A 300 1.86 -21.33 1.32
C ASP A 300 2.18 -20.52 0.06
N SER A 301 1.22 -19.78 -0.48
CA SER A 301 1.45 -18.89 -1.62
C SER A 301 2.53 -17.84 -1.32
N ARG A 302 2.49 -17.21 -0.14
CA ARG A 302 3.50 -16.22 0.29
C ARG A 302 4.86 -16.87 0.53
N ILE A 303 4.89 -18.04 1.16
CA ILE A 303 6.13 -18.79 1.42
C ILE A 303 6.79 -19.22 0.10
N ASN A 304 6.00 -19.76 -0.82
CA ASN A 304 6.45 -20.13 -2.16
C ASN A 304 6.93 -18.92 -2.97
N GLY A 305 6.24 -17.78 -2.86
CA GLY A 305 6.68 -16.51 -3.47
C GLY A 305 8.06 -16.07 -2.96
N LYS A 306 8.29 -16.10 -1.64
CA LYS A 306 9.59 -15.81 -1.01
C LYS A 306 10.68 -16.76 -1.50
N ASN A 307 10.45 -18.07 -1.44
CA ASN A 307 11.44 -19.07 -1.84
C ASN A 307 11.83 -18.92 -3.31
N ARG A 308 10.85 -18.77 -4.20
CA ARG A 308 11.09 -18.53 -5.64
C ARG A 308 11.88 -17.25 -5.88
N PHE A 309 11.52 -16.17 -5.21
CA PHE A 309 12.20 -14.90 -5.35
C PHE A 309 13.67 -14.98 -4.92
N ILE A 310 13.94 -15.47 -3.71
CA ILE A 310 15.31 -15.57 -3.19
C ILE A 310 16.14 -16.50 -4.07
N SER A 311 15.61 -17.66 -4.45
CA SER A 311 16.32 -18.60 -5.33
C SER A 311 16.65 -17.97 -6.68
N ALA A 312 15.69 -17.31 -7.33
CA ALA A 312 15.92 -16.66 -8.62
C ALA A 312 16.97 -15.55 -8.53
N ILE A 313 16.93 -14.75 -7.47
CA ILE A 313 17.88 -13.66 -7.23
C ILE A 313 19.28 -14.21 -6.95
N ASN A 314 19.42 -15.24 -6.12
CA ASN A 314 20.70 -15.89 -5.84
C ASN A 314 21.32 -16.47 -7.13
N SER A 315 20.54 -17.24 -7.89
CA SER A 315 21.00 -17.83 -9.15
C SER A 315 21.36 -16.76 -10.18
N TRP A 316 20.52 -15.74 -10.36
CA TRP A 316 20.75 -14.74 -11.39
C TRP A 316 21.90 -13.79 -11.02
N LEU A 317 22.09 -13.44 -9.75
CA LEU A 317 23.17 -12.54 -9.31
C LEU A 317 24.48 -13.25 -8.94
N GLU A 318 24.46 -14.59 -8.93
CA GLU A 318 25.58 -15.47 -8.59
C GLU A 318 26.06 -15.23 -7.14
N VAL A 319 25.18 -15.47 -6.16
CA VAL A 319 25.42 -15.28 -4.71
C VAL A 319 24.82 -16.34 -3.80
#